data_AF-A0A2W0BEG8-F1
#
_entry.id   AF-A0A2W0BEG8-F1
#
_cell.length_a   1.000
_cell.length_b   1.000
_cell.length_c   1.000
_cell.angle_alpha   90.00
_cell.angle_beta   90.00
_cell.angle_gamma   90.00
#
_symmetry.space_group_name_H-M   'P 1'
#
loop_
_entity.id
_entity.type
_entity.pdbx_description
1 polymer ?
#
loop_
_entity_poly.entity_id
_entity_poly.type
_entity_poly.pdbx_seq_one_letter_code
_entity_poly.pdbx_strand_id
1 'polypeptide(L)'
;MSATNSEVAGQLNTAGSTDTPEARQYSRIRRWVSFVDTSLGITFLVVLLATGWTRDLRDLALRFAHEHYALALFFYVLLLTVISKVVSLPLDTYSFRLEHRFHLSNQHTPAWILDEVKGWAVGLVLATLLAELIYWIIRSAAIYWWLLAWLAFTALFVVFAQLAPVVLFPIFYKFVPLEDQELRNRLVKLSERAGTRVRGVYEWKLSEKSKKANAALTGLGNTR
;
A
#
# COMPACT_ATOMS: atom_id res chain seq x y z
N MET A 1 45.19 -14.32 -15.83
CA MET A 1 44.16 -13.57 -15.05
C MET A 1 42.87 -14.39 -14.92
N SER A 2 42.93 -15.67 -14.50
CA SER A 2 41.77 -16.57 -14.43
C SER A 2 41.54 -17.19 -13.04
N ALA A 3 42.36 -16.84 -12.05
CA ALA A 3 42.31 -17.43 -10.70
C ALA A 3 41.50 -16.60 -9.69
N THR A 4 41.18 -15.34 -10.00
CA THR A 4 40.57 -14.40 -9.04
C THR A 4 39.05 -14.54 -8.94
N ASN A 5 38.38 -15.05 -9.98
CA ASN A 5 36.92 -15.20 -9.98
C ASN A 5 36.43 -16.44 -9.22
N SER A 6 37.25 -17.48 -9.06
CA SER A 6 36.88 -18.67 -8.28
C SER A 6 37.00 -18.46 -6.77
N GLU A 7 37.93 -17.61 -6.32
CA GLU A 7 38.04 -17.25 -4.89
C GLU A 7 36.91 -16.30 -4.45
N VAL A 8 36.51 -15.35 -5.30
CA VAL A 8 35.37 -14.46 -5.02
C VAL A 8 34.05 -15.25 -5.03
N ALA A 9 33.89 -16.21 -5.95
CA ALA A 9 32.73 -17.13 -5.95
C ALA A 9 32.73 -18.07 -4.72
N GLY A 10 33.91 -18.48 -4.23
CA GLY A 10 34.05 -19.27 -3.01
C GLY A 10 33.67 -18.51 -1.74
N GLN A 11 34.03 -17.22 -1.65
CA GLN A 11 33.70 -16.37 -0.50
C GLN A 11 32.21 -15.97 -0.45
N LEU A 12 31.54 -15.88 -1.60
CA LEU A 12 30.08 -15.65 -1.68
C LEU A 12 29.28 -16.88 -1.23
N ASN A 13 29.82 -18.10 -1.34
CA ASN A 13 29.18 -19.33 -0.85
C ASN A 13 29.38 -19.57 0.65
N THR A 14 30.34 -18.90 1.29
CA THR A 14 30.52 -18.96 2.76
C THR A 14 29.68 -17.93 3.52
N ALA A 15 29.16 -16.91 2.84
CA ALA A 15 28.09 -16.07 3.35
C ALA A 15 26.74 -16.76 3.11
N GLY A 16 26.58 -17.96 3.68
CA GLY A 16 25.31 -18.66 3.66
C GLY A 16 24.26 -17.80 4.35
N SER A 17 23.41 -17.13 3.57
CA SER A 17 22.18 -16.52 4.04
C SER A 17 21.16 -17.62 4.36
N THR A 18 21.53 -18.55 5.24
CA THR A 18 20.56 -19.45 5.84
C THR A 18 19.67 -18.59 6.71
N ASP A 19 18.49 -18.25 6.19
CA ASP A 19 17.45 -17.52 6.93
C ASP A 19 17.38 -18.10 8.35
N THR A 20 17.56 -17.23 9.34
CA THR A 20 17.52 -17.65 10.74
C THR A 20 16.20 -18.42 10.98
N PRO A 21 16.20 -19.44 11.85
CA PRO A 21 14.97 -20.17 12.18
C PRO A 21 13.80 -19.22 12.53
N GLU A 22 14.12 -18.10 13.18
CA GLU A 22 13.18 -17.01 13.50
C GLU A 22 12.62 -16.32 12.26
N ALA A 23 13.45 -15.95 11.27
CA ALA A 23 13.00 -15.36 10.01
C ALA A 23 12.08 -16.30 9.22
N ARG A 24 12.39 -17.61 9.22
CA ARG A 24 11.52 -18.64 8.60
C ARG A 24 10.19 -18.80 9.33
N GLN A 25 10.20 -18.75 10.66
CA GLN A 25 8.98 -18.80 11.45
C GLN A 25 8.10 -17.57 11.21
N TYR A 26 8.69 -16.36 11.26
CA TYR A 26 8.00 -15.11 10.97
C TYR A 26 7.35 -15.13 9.58
N SER A 27 8.11 -15.46 8.54
CA SER A 27 7.60 -15.49 7.16
C SER A 27 6.49 -16.51 6.96
N ARG A 28 6.55 -17.67 7.65
CA ARG A 28 5.47 -18.67 7.62
C ARG A 28 4.20 -18.14 8.26
N ILE A 29 4.28 -17.55 9.46
CA ILE A 29 3.11 -16.98 10.15
C ILE A 29 2.52 -15.83 9.31
N ARG A 30 3.36 -14.93 8.81
CA ARG A 30 2.92 -13.78 8.00
C ARG A 30 2.22 -14.20 6.71
N ARG A 31 2.72 -15.24 6.03
CA ARG A 31 2.03 -15.83 4.86
C ARG A 31 0.67 -16.39 5.22
N TRP A 32 0.56 -17.13 6.32
CA TRP A 32 -0.72 -17.66 6.79
C TRP A 32 -1.72 -16.56 7.12
N VAL A 33 -1.29 -15.51 7.81
CA VAL A 33 -2.15 -14.35 8.10
C VAL A 33 -2.64 -13.70 6.81
N SER A 34 -1.76 -13.48 5.82
CA SER A 34 -2.12 -12.92 4.53
C SER A 34 -3.10 -13.81 3.75
N PHE A 35 -2.93 -15.14 3.81
CA PHE A 35 -3.85 -16.09 3.19
C PHE A 35 -5.23 -16.06 3.85
N VAL A 36 -5.29 -16.04 5.18
CA VAL A 36 -6.53 -15.94 5.95
C VAL A 36 -7.24 -14.62 5.66
N ASP A 37 -6.51 -13.50 5.64
CA ASP A 37 -7.06 -12.18 5.32
C ASP A 37 -7.65 -12.12 3.91
N THR A 38 -6.92 -12.63 2.91
CA THR A 38 -7.41 -12.72 1.53
C THR A 38 -8.65 -13.60 1.43
N SER A 39 -8.63 -14.75 2.09
CA SER A 39 -9.75 -15.70 2.09
C SER A 39 -10.99 -15.10 2.78
N LEU A 40 -10.78 -14.36 3.86
CA LEU A 40 -11.83 -13.65 4.58
C LEU A 40 -12.46 -12.56 3.72
N GLY A 41 -11.64 -11.78 2.99
CA GLY A 41 -12.12 -10.78 2.04
C GLY A 41 -12.95 -11.39 0.90
N ILE A 42 -12.49 -12.49 0.30
CA ILE A 42 -13.24 -13.20 -0.74
C ILE A 42 -14.56 -13.75 -0.17
N THR A 43 -14.51 -14.39 0.99
CA THR A 43 -15.70 -14.93 1.65
C THR A 43 -16.71 -13.83 1.97
N PHE A 44 -16.24 -12.68 2.46
CA PHE A 44 -17.08 -11.51 2.70
C PHE A 44 -17.80 -11.06 1.42
N LEU A 45 -17.09 -10.92 0.30
CA LEU A 45 -17.69 -10.54 -0.98
C LEU A 45 -18.68 -11.59 -1.51
N VAL A 46 -18.36 -12.88 -1.37
CA VAL A 46 -19.25 -13.98 -1.77
C VAL A 46 -20.52 -13.97 -0.94
N VAL A 47 -20.42 -13.80 0.38
CA VAL A 47 -21.58 -13.68 1.27
C VAL A 47 -22.42 -12.47 0.88
N LEU A 48 -21.79 -11.30 0.70
CA LEU A 48 -22.46 -10.07 0.31
C LEU A 48 -23.27 -10.23 -1.00
N LEU A 49 -22.72 -10.96 -1.97
CA LEU A 49 -23.37 -11.25 -3.24
C LEU A 49 -24.48 -12.30 -3.11
N ALA A 50 -24.23 -13.40 -2.40
CA ALA A 50 -25.14 -14.54 -2.28
C ALA A 50 -26.36 -14.25 -1.40
N THR A 51 -26.21 -13.47 -0.34
CA THR A 51 -27.32 -13.13 0.58
C THR A 51 -28.16 -11.96 0.10
N GLY A 52 -27.69 -11.21 -0.90
CA GLY A 52 -28.34 -9.98 -1.36
C GLY A 52 -28.15 -8.78 -0.44
N TRP A 53 -27.31 -8.88 0.60
CA TRP A 53 -27.02 -7.79 1.56
C TRP A 53 -26.57 -6.48 0.89
N THR A 54 -25.98 -6.56 -0.31
CA THR A 54 -25.70 -5.36 -1.12
C THR A 54 -26.94 -4.48 -1.35
N ARG A 55 -28.13 -5.08 -1.53
CA ARG A 55 -29.40 -4.36 -1.71
C ARG A 55 -29.81 -3.65 -0.42
N ASP A 56 -29.72 -4.34 0.72
CA ASP A 56 -30.04 -3.77 2.03
C ASP A 56 -29.11 -2.60 2.36
N LEU A 57 -27.80 -2.74 2.09
CA LEU A 57 -26.83 -1.66 2.27
C LEU A 57 -27.11 -0.48 1.34
N ARG A 58 -27.48 -0.72 0.08
CA ARG A 58 -27.89 0.32 -0.86
C ARG A 58 -29.12 1.06 -0.36
N ASP A 59 -30.15 0.35 0.07
CA ASP A 59 -31.41 0.95 0.51
C ASP A 59 -31.21 1.75 1.80
N LEU A 60 -30.35 1.27 2.71
CA LEU A 60 -29.91 2.02 3.88
C LEU A 60 -29.14 3.29 3.49
N ALA A 61 -28.23 3.19 2.52
CA ALA A 61 -27.46 4.34 2.03
C ALA A 61 -28.36 5.40 1.37
N LEU A 62 -29.35 4.99 0.57
CA LEU A 62 -30.34 5.89 -0.04
C LEU A 62 -31.17 6.63 1.01
N ARG A 63 -31.59 5.92 2.08
CA ARG A 63 -32.31 6.54 3.20
C ARG A 63 -31.47 7.60 3.91
N PHE A 64 -30.19 7.31 4.20
CA PHE A 64 -29.29 8.31 4.80
C PHE A 64 -29.01 9.50 3.87
N ALA A 65 -28.98 9.23 2.57
CA ALA A 65 -28.72 10.23 1.55
C ALA A 65 -29.92 11.09 1.16
N HIS A 66 -31.12 10.83 1.71
CA HIS A 66 -32.36 11.50 1.28
C HIS A 66 -32.56 11.42 -0.24
N GLU A 67 -32.30 10.25 -0.84
CA GLU A 67 -32.41 10.00 -2.29
C GLU A 67 -31.41 10.80 -3.18
N HIS A 68 -30.44 11.50 -2.60
CA HIS A 68 -29.38 12.14 -3.37
C HIS A 68 -28.33 11.12 -3.81
N TYR A 69 -28.22 10.91 -5.13
CA TYR A 69 -27.31 9.93 -5.74
C TYR A 69 -25.86 9.98 -5.22
N ALA A 70 -25.23 11.15 -5.24
CA ALA A 70 -23.81 11.27 -4.85
C ALA A 70 -23.57 10.95 -3.36
N LEU A 71 -24.50 11.36 -2.49
CA LEU A 71 -24.44 11.03 -1.06
C LEU A 71 -24.75 9.54 -0.83
N ALA A 72 -25.68 8.96 -1.59
CA ALA A 72 -26.01 7.55 -1.50
C ALA A 72 -24.82 6.68 -1.89
N LEU A 73 -24.09 7.05 -2.95
CA LEU A 73 -22.86 6.37 -3.34
C LEU A 73 -21.80 6.45 -2.23
N PHE A 74 -21.58 7.65 -1.68
CA PHE A 74 -20.66 7.83 -0.56
C PHE A 74 -21.04 6.97 0.66
N PHE A 75 -22.30 6.99 1.08
CA PHE A 75 -22.76 6.19 2.22
C PHE A 75 -22.66 4.69 1.95
N TYR A 76 -22.93 4.24 0.72
CA TYR A 76 -22.76 2.84 0.35
C TYR A 76 -21.29 2.41 0.47
N VAL A 77 -20.35 3.18 -0.09
CA VAL A 77 -18.91 2.91 0.01
C VAL A 77 -18.44 2.98 1.46
N LEU A 78 -18.93 3.96 2.23
CA LEU A 78 -18.64 4.08 3.66
C LEU A 78 -19.08 2.83 4.42
N LEU A 79 -20.33 2.40 4.30
CA LEU A 79 -20.85 1.22 4.98
C LEU A 79 -20.07 -0.04 4.61
N LEU A 80 -19.82 -0.23 3.30
CA LEU A 80 -19.05 -1.38 2.82
C LEU A 80 -17.64 -1.42 3.42
N THR A 81 -16.92 -0.30 3.38
CA THR A 81 -15.55 -0.21 3.88
C THR A 81 -15.47 -0.27 5.41
N VAL A 82 -16.47 0.23 6.14
CA VAL A 82 -16.57 0.05 7.60
C VAL A 82 -16.72 -1.42 7.94
N ILE A 83 -17.64 -2.13 7.28
CA ILE A 83 -17.86 -3.56 7.53
C ILE A 83 -16.58 -4.34 7.20
N SER A 84 -15.97 -4.09 6.03
CA SER A 84 -14.71 -4.72 5.66
C SER A 84 -13.60 -4.45 6.69
N LYS A 85 -13.50 -3.21 7.20
CA LYS A 85 -12.49 -2.87 8.20
C LYS A 85 -12.74 -3.55 9.53
N VAL A 86 -13.99 -3.65 9.98
CA VAL A 86 -14.35 -4.39 11.21
C VAL A 86 -14.01 -5.87 11.08
N VAL A 87 -14.21 -6.45 9.90
CA VAL A 87 -13.88 -7.85 9.61
C VAL A 87 -12.35 -8.07 9.58
N SER A 88 -11.57 -7.14 9.01
CA SER A 88 -10.11 -7.27 8.93
C SER A 88 -9.37 -6.88 10.23
N LEU A 89 -9.97 -6.03 11.08
CA LEU A 89 -9.34 -5.45 12.26
C LEU A 89 -8.69 -6.47 13.21
N PRO A 90 -9.29 -7.65 13.50
CA PRO A 90 -8.64 -8.67 14.32
C PRO A 90 -7.33 -9.19 13.72
N LEU A 91 -7.29 -9.38 12.40
CA LEU A 91 -6.09 -9.83 11.67
C LEU A 91 -5.03 -8.73 11.58
N ASP A 92 -5.46 -7.48 11.39
CA ASP A 92 -4.57 -6.31 11.41
C ASP A 92 -3.90 -6.17 12.78
N THR A 93 -4.68 -6.30 13.86
CA THR A 93 -4.18 -6.27 15.25
C THR A 93 -3.23 -7.44 15.53
N TYR A 94 -3.56 -8.64 15.03
CA TYR A 94 -2.68 -9.81 15.15
C TYR A 94 -1.35 -9.58 14.43
N SER A 95 -1.39 -9.03 13.22
CA SER A 95 -0.20 -8.68 12.44
C SER A 95 0.67 -7.65 13.16
N PHE A 96 0.06 -6.61 13.74
CA PHE A 96 0.75 -5.60 14.54
C PHE A 96 1.47 -6.22 15.75
N ARG A 97 0.79 -7.10 16.51
CA ARG A 97 1.39 -7.83 17.64
C ARG A 97 2.50 -8.79 17.20
N LEU A 98 2.34 -9.42 16.03
CA LEU A 98 3.34 -10.32 15.46
C LEU A 98 4.64 -9.56 15.16
N GLU A 99 4.55 -8.36 14.58
CA GLU A 99 5.74 -7.54 14.31
C GLU A 99 6.47 -7.12 15.60
N HIS A 100 5.72 -6.83 16.67
CA HIS A 100 6.31 -6.55 17.98
C HIS A 100 6.99 -7.78 18.60
N ARG A 101 6.38 -8.96 18.46
CA ARG A 101 6.92 -10.23 18.97
C ARG A 101 8.28 -10.57 18.35
N PHE A 102 8.47 -10.27 17.07
CA PHE A 102 9.73 -10.48 16.36
C PHE A 102 10.66 -9.25 16.40
N HIS A 103 10.36 -8.25 17.24
CA HIS A 103 11.13 -7.01 17.39
C HIS A 103 11.34 -6.23 16.09
N LEU A 104 10.41 -6.34 15.14
CA LEU A 104 10.49 -5.70 13.83
C LEU A 104 9.81 -4.32 13.78
N SER A 105 9.03 -3.96 14.80
CA SER A 105 8.33 -2.69 14.91
C SER A 105 8.78 -1.90 16.15
N ASN A 106 8.80 -0.57 16.01
CA ASN A 106 8.94 0.40 17.10
C ASN A 106 7.64 1.17 17.34
N GLN A 107 6.59 0.86 16.58
CA GLN A 107 5.37 1.65 16.54
C GLN A 107 4.49 1.38 17.75
N HIS A 108 4.23 2.39 18.57
CA HIS A 108 3.28 2.24 19.68
C HIS A 108 1.84 2.10 19.19
N THR A 109 0.99 1.41 19.97
CA THR A 109 -0.42 1.15 19.65
C THR A 109 -1.24 2.36 19.21
N PRO A 110 -1.21 3.55 19.87
CA PRO A 110 -1.99 4.69 19.42
C PRO A 110 -1.52 5.24 18.07
N ALA A 111 -0.21 5.21 17.80
CA ALA A 111 0.34 5.61 16.51
C ALA A 111 -0.09 4.64 15.40
N TRP A 112 -0.19 3.34 15.71
CA TRP A 112 -0.71 2.34 14.79
C TRP A 112 -2.19 2.58 14.48
N ILE A 113 -3.05 2.80 15.48
CA ILE A 113 -4.47 3.10 15.27
C ILE A 113 -4.65 4.36 14.40
N LEU A 114 -3.88 5.41 14.66
CA LEU A 114 -3.94 6.63 13.86
C LEU A 114 -3.55 6.38 12.40
N ASP A 115 -2.54 5.54 12.15
CA ASP A 115 -2.15 5.17 10.80
C ASP A 115 -3.21 4.30 10.10
N GLU A 116 -3.84 3.38 10.82
CA GLU A 116 -4.97 2.57 10.30
C GLU A 116 -6.16 3.46 9.92
N VAL A 117 -6.53 4.42 10.77
CA VAL A 117 -7.63 5.36 10.51
C VAL A 117 -7.29 6.29 9.35
N LYS A 118 -6.07 6.83 9.29
CA LYS A 118 -5.60 7.66 8.16
C LYS A 118 -5.62 6.86 6.85
N GLY A 119 -5.12 5.63 6.88
CA GLY A 119 -5.11 4.73 5.73
C GLY A 119 -6.52 4.43 5.23
N TRP A 120 -7.42 4.08 6.14
CA TRP A 120 -8.82 3.84 5.84
C TRP A 120 -9.54 5.09 5.28
N ALA A 121 -9.30 6.27 5.87
CA ALA A 121 -9.90 7.52 5.39
C ALA A 121 -9.43 7.91 3.98
N VAL A 122 -8.13 7.80 3.71
CA VAL A 122 -7.57 8.01 2.36
C VAL A 122 -8.18 6.99 1.38
N GLY A 123 -8.25 5.73 1.78
CA GLY A 123 -8.87 4.67 0.98
C GLY A 123 -10.34 4.94 0.67
N LEU A 124 -11.12 5.41 1.65
CA LEU A 124 -12.52 5.77 1.48
C LEU A 124 -12.72 6.91 0.45
N VAL A 125 -11.91 7.96 0.54
CA VAL A 125 -11.95 9.08 -0.41
C VAL A 125 -11.63 8.59 -1.81
N LEU A 126 -10.54 7.83 -1.97
CA LEU A 126 -10.14 7.28 -3.27
C LEU A 126 -11.19 6.33 -3.83
N ALA A 127 -11.72 5.39 -3.03
CA ALA A 127 -12.74 4.44 -3.45
C ALA A 127 -14.02 5.15 -3.90
N THR A 128 -14.45 6.19 -3.18
CA THR A 128 -15.64 6.97 -3.55
C THR A 128 -15.43 7.71 -4.88
N LEU A 129 -14.29 8.38 -5.05
CA LEU A 129 -13.98 9.11 -6.29
C LEU A 129 -13.88 8.16 -7.49
N LEU A 130 -13.23 7.02 -7.32
CA LEU A 130 -13.12 6.00 -8.37
C LEU A 130 -14.48 5.38 -8.70
N ALA A 131 -15.32 5.12 -7.69
CA ALA A 131 -16.67 4.63 -7.89
C ALA A 131 -17.54 5.65 -8.65
N GLU A 132 -17.48 6.93 -8.28
CA GLU A 132 -18.23 7.97 -8.99
C GLU A 132 -17.76 8.09 -10.44
N LEU A 133 -16.44 8.05 -10.66
CA LEU A 133 -15.86 8.10 -12.01
C LEU A 133 -16.37 6.96 -12.89
N ILE A 134 -16.35 5.71 -12.40
CA ILE A 134 -16.82 4.58 -13.21
C ILE A 134 -18.32 4.65 -13.48
N TYR A 135 -19.14 5.03 -12.49
CA TYR A 135 -20.58 5.19 -12.70
C TYR A 135 -20.91 6.36 -13.63
N TRP A 136 -20.15 7.44 -13.57
CA TRP A 136 -20.27 8.55 -14.52
C TRP A 136 -19.95 8.10 -15.94
N ILE A 137 -18.86 7.34 -16.15
CA ILE A 137 -18.52 6.77 -17.45
C ILE A 137 -19.62 5.84 -17.97
N ILE A 138 -20.14 4.94 -17.13
CA ILE A 138 -21.24 4.03 -17.47
C ILE A 138 -22.48 4.81 -17.92
N ARG A 139 -22.87 5.87 -17.19
CA ARG A 139 -24.02 6.73 -17.52
C ARG A 139 -23.82 7.51 -18.82
N SER A 140 -22.59 7.97 -19.08
CA SER A 140 -22.28 8.82 -20.25
C SER A 140 -22.16 8.04 -21.56
N ALA A 141 -21.71 6.79 -21.52
CA ALA A 141 -21.35 6.03 -22.71
C ALA A 141 -21.68 4.54 -22.57
N ALA A 142 -22.95 4.20 -22.38
CA ALA A 142 -23.40 2.84 -22.06
C ALA A 142 -22.95 1.71 -23.02
N ILE A 143 -22.58 2.02 -24.27
CA ILE A 143 -22.06 1.03 -25.24
C ILE A 143 -20.54 0.85 -25.12
N TYR A 144 -19.79 1.96 -24.95
CA TYR A 144 -18.33 1.99 -24.97
C TYR A 144 -17.71 2.27 -23.59
N TRP A 145 -18.51 2.20 -22.51
CA TRP A 145 -18.09 2.55 -21.16
C TRP A 145 -16.86 1.78 -20.70
N TRP A 146 -16.74 0.51 -21.09
CA TRP A 146 -15.62 -0.35 -20.70
C TRP A 146 -14.30 0.14 -21.29
N LEU A 147 -14.32 0.64 -22.54
CA LEU A 147 -13.15 1.17 -23.22
C LEU A 147 -12.74 2.52 -22.63
N LEU A 148 -13.72 3.39 -22.36
CA LEU A 148 -13.49 4.68 -21.70
C LEU A 148 -13.01 4.50 -20.26
N ALA A 149 -13.58 3.55 -19.51
CA ALA A 149 -13.13 3.21 -18.17
C ALA A 149 -11.70 2.65 -18.21
N TRP A 150 -11.40 1.71 -19.10
CA TRP A 150 -10.05 1.19 -19.27
C TRP A 150 -9.03 2.30 -19.53
N LEU A 151 -9.34 3.22 -20.46
CA LEU A 151 -8.47 4.35 -20.78
C LEU A 151 -8.31 5.30 -19.58
N ALA A 152 -9.42 5.66 -18.93
CA ALA A 152 -9.43 6.56 -17.78
C ALA A 152 -8.64 5.98 -16.60
N PHE A 153 -8.87 4.72 -16.23
CA PHE A 153 -8.17 4.06 -15.14
C PHE A 153 -6.69 3.81 -15.45
N THR A 154 -6.34 3.55 -16.71
CA THR A 154 -4.93 3.44 -17.14
C THR A 154 -4.21 4.77 -17.01
N ALA A 155 -4.81 5.86 -17.52
CA ALA A 155 -4.25 7.21 -17.37
C ALA A 155 -4.12 7.58 -15.89
N LEU A 156 -5.15 7.29 -15.10
CA LEU A 156 -5.17 7.55 -13.66
C LEU A 156 -4.10 6.75 -12.92
N PHE A 157 -3.87 5.48 -13.28
CA PHE A 157 -2.82 4.64 -12.71
C PHE A 157 -1.42 5.21 -12.99
N VAL A 158 -1.16 5.67 -14.22
CA VAL A 158 0.11 6.32 -14.57
C VAL A 158 0.31 7.61 -13.74
N VAL A 159 -0.73 8.43 -13.63
CA VAL A 159 -0.70 9.66 -12.81
C VAL A 159 -0.46 9.32 -11.34
N PHE A 160 -1.15 8.32 -10.78
CA PHE A 160 -0.94 7.90 -9.39
C PHE A 160 0.42 7.28 -9.16
N ALA A 161 0.98 6.50 -10.09
CA ALA A 161 2.34 5.96 -9.94
C ALA A 161 3.38 7.09 -9.79
N GLN A 162 3.13 8.23 -10.45
CA GLN A 162 3.96 9.42 -10.37
C GLN A 162 3.68 10.27 -9.13
N LEU A 163 2.41 10.45 -8.76
CA LEU A 163 1.99 11.34 -7.67
C LEU A 163 2.00 10.66 -6.30
N ALA A 164 1.84 9.34 -6.21
CA ALA A 164 1.75 8.62 -4.94
C ALA A 164 2.95 8.86 -4.01
N PRO A 165 4.22 8.84 -4.49
CA PRO A 165 5.36 9.14 -3.63
C PRO A 165 5.37 10.57 -3.07
N VAL A 166 4.76 11.52 -3.79
CA VAL A 166 4.79 12.95 -3.46
C VAL A 166 3.55 13.39 -2.68
N VAL A 167 2.41 12.76 -2.90
CA VAL A 167 1.11 13.15 -2.32
C VAL A 167 0.67 12.17 -1.24
N LEU A 168 0.76 10.85 -1.49
CA LEU A 168 0.27 9.84 -0.57
C LEU A 168 1.27 9.53 0.53
N PHE A 169 2.56 9.31 0.19
CA PHE A 169 3.55 8.91 1.20
C PHE A 169 3.74 9.96 2.32
N PRO A 170 3.76 11.28 2.04
CA PRO A 170 3.91 12.29 3.09
C PRO A 170 2.78 12.33 4.12
N ILE A 171 1.59 11.79 3.79
CA ILE A 171 0.48 11.66 4.75
C ILE A 171 0.83 10.69 5.89
N PHE A 172 1.64 9.68 5.58
CA PHE A 172 2.03 8.64 6.53
C PHE A 172 3.42 8.87 7.10
N TYR A 173 4.29 9.57 6.38
CA TYR A 173 5.73 9.54 6.64
C TYR A 173 6.40 10.89 6.45
N LYS A 174 7.44 11.14 7.26
CA LYS A 174 8.26 12.34 7.16
C LYS A 174 9.49 12.05 6.31
N PHE A 175 9.67 12.84 5.26
CA PHE A 175 10.86 12.87 4.43
C PHE A 175 11.74 14.03 4.86
N VAL A 176 13.00 13.75 5.19
CA VAL A 176 14.01 14.76 5.50
C VAL A 176 15.20 14.58 4.56
N PRO A 177 15.89 15.66 4.15
CA PRO A 177 17.13 15.54 3.39
C PRO A 177 18.14 14.69 4.17
N LEU A 178 18.91 13.84 3.46
CA LEU A 178 19.95 13.05 4.09
C LEU A 178 21.01 13.97 4.73
N GLU A 179 21.21 13.85 6.04
CA GLU A 179 22.12 14.71 6.81
C GLU A 179 23.59 14.45 6.45
N ASP A 180 23.96 13.19 6.23
CA ASP A 180 25.31 12.77 5.83
C ASP A 180 25.60 13.19 4.38
N GLN A 181 26.37 14.27 4.24
CA GLN A 181 26.78 14.81 2.95
C GLN A 181 27.76 13.90 2.20
N GLU A 182 28.59 13.13 2.91
CA GLU A 182 29.54 12.22 2.27
C GLU A 182 28.80 11.05 1.62
N LEU A 183 27.90 10.42 2.38
CA LEU A 183 27.05 9.34 1.87
C LEU A 183 26.17 9.83 0.72
N ARG A 184 25.55 11.01 0.87
CA ARG A 184 24.77 11.65 -0.20
C ARG A 184 25.58 11.78 -1.49
N ASN A 185 26.80 12.31 -1.42
CA ASN A 185 27.65 12.49 -2.59
C ASN A 185 28.06 11.16 -3.23
N ARG A 186 28.31 10.12 -2.42
CA ARG A 186 28.60 8.77 -2.92
C ARG A 186 27.40 8.17 -3.67
N LEU A 187 26.19 8.37 -3.15
CA LEU A 187 24.95 7.91 -3.79
C LEU A 187 24.66 8.63 -5.10
N VAL A 188 24.88 9.96 -5.16
CA VAL A 188 24.73 10.74 -6.39
C VAL A 188 25.75 10.29 -7.46
N LYS A 189 27.01 10.08 -7.09
CA LYS A 189 28.01 9.55 -8.04
C LYS A 189 27.66 8.14 -8.53
N LEU A 190 27.06 7.31 -7.67
CA LEU A 190 26.61 5.98 -8.04
C LEU A 190 25.46 6.04 -9.06
N SER A 191 24.47 6.91 -8.85
CA SER A 191 23.35 7.05 -9.78
C SER A 191 23.81 7.58 -11.15
N GLU A 192 24.74 8.54 -11.18
CA GLU A 192 25.36 9.05 -12.40
C GLU A 192 26.08 7.94 -13.19
N ARG A 193 26.86 7.09 -12.51
CA ARG A 193 27.51 5.92 -13.14
C ARG A 193 26.50 4.91 -13.68
N ALA A 194 25.35 4.77 -13.02
CA ALA A 194 24.25 3.93 -13.47
C ALA A 194 23.40 4.58 -14.58
N GLY A 195 23.78 5.79 -15.07
CA GLY A 195 23.06 6.50 -16.13
C GLY A 195 21.73 7.12 -15.67
N THR A 196 21.54 7.29 -14.37
CA THR A 196 20.31 7.84 -13.78
C THR A 196 20.60 9.16 -13.07
N ARG A 197 19.77 10.17 -13.34
CA ARG A 197 19.80 11.43 -12.58
C ARG A 197 18.84 11.31 -11.40
N VAL A 198 19.31 11.75 -10.23
CA VAL A 198 18.53 11.76 -8.98
C VAL A 198 18.43 13.21 -8.54
N ARG A 199 17.20 13.72 -8.34
CA ARG A 199 16.97 15.12 -7.94
C ARG A 199 17.32 15.39 -6.49
N GLY A 200 17.23 14.37 -5.63
CA GLY A 200 17.60 14.48 -4.23
C GLY A 200 17.69 13.13 -3.54
N VAL A 201 18.51 13.07 -2.49
CA VAL A 201 18.61 11.91 -1.61
C VAL A 201 17.96 12.29 -0.30
N TYR A 202 16.89 11.58 0.04
CA TYR A 202 16.09 11.83 1.24
C TYR A 202 16.12 10.60 2.13
N GLU A 203 16.18 10.84 3.44
CA GLU A 203 15.95 9.84 4.44
C GLU A 203 14.47 9.91 4.86
N TRP A 204 13.81 8.76 4.80
CA TRP A 204 12.50 8.60 5.38
C TRP A 204 12.70 8.11 6.82
N LYS A 205 12.13 8.83 7.81
CA LYS A 205 12.03 8.41 9.22
C LYS A 205 11.16 7.16 9.42
N LEU A 206 11.59 6.03 8.85
CA LEU A 206 10.93 4.73 8.97
C LEU A 206 11.21 4.09 10.33
N SER A 207 12.32 4.46 10.97
CA SER A 207 12.75 3.99 12.29
C SER A 207 11.72 4.24 13.39
N GLU A 208 10.88 5.26 13.24
CA GLU A 208 9.75 5.55 14.14
C GLU A 208 8.70 4.42 14.14
N LYS A 209 8.64 3.59 13.09
CA LYS A 209 7.60 2.57 12.91
C LYS A 209 8.15 1.16 12.72
N SER A 210 9.30 1.00 12.06
CA SER A 210 9.90 -0.30 11.75
C SER A 210 11.41 -0.31 11.96
N LYS A 211 11.93 -1.45 12.40
CA LYS A 211 13.38 -1.75 12.46
C LYS A 211 13.91 -2.40 11.18
N LYS A 212 13.05 -2.60 10.17
CA LYS A 212 13.44 -3.22 8.91
C LYS A 212 14.21 -2.21 8.06
N ALA A 213 15.35 -2.63 7.54
CA ALA A 213 16.08 -1.86 6.53
C ALA A 213 15.25 -1.79 5.25
N ASN A 214 15.08 -0.59 4.72
CA ASN A 214 14.41 -0.33 3.45
C ASN A 214 15.15 0.76 2.71
N ALA A 215 15.17 0.65 1.39
CA ALA A 215 15.63 1.67 0.47
C ALA A 215 14.79 1.57 -0.79
N ALA A 216 14.44 2.70 -1.37
CA ALA A 216 13.66 2.75 -2.60
C ALA A 216 14.18 3.89 -3.48
N LEU A 217 14.18 3.65 -4.80
CA LEU A 217 14.29 4.70 -5.81
C LEU A 217 12.87 4.97 -6.30
N THR A 218 12.38 6.19 -6.09
CA THR A 218 10.99 6.58 -6.41
C THR A 218 10.95 7.71 -7.43
N GLY A 219 9.82 7.84 -8.12
CA GLY A 219 9.60 8.83 -9.19
C GLY A 219 9.85 8.28 -10.60
N LEU A 220 9.32 9.01 -11.60
CA LEU A 220 9.53 8.78 -13.02
C LEU A 220 9.90 10.09 -13.71
N GLY A 221 10.89 10.05 -14.62
CA GLY A 221 11.34 11.23 -15.35
C GLY A 221 11.90 12.32 -14.44
N ASN A 222 11.25 13.49 -14.42
CA ASN A 222 11.76 14.71 -13.77
C ASN A 222 11.49 14.81 -12.25
N THR A 223 10.80 13.81 -11.68
CA THR A 223 10.52 13.67 -10.24
C THR A 223 11.38 12.62 -9.55
N ARG A 224 12.28 11.96 -10.30
CA ARG A 224 13.34 11.09 -9.76
C ARG A 224 14.49 11.91 -9.19
#